data_AF-A0A2N1R7F0-F1
#
_entry.id   AF-A0A2N1R7F0-F1
#
_cell.length_a   1.000
_cell.length_b   1.000
_cell.length_c   1.000
_cell.angle_alpha   90.00
_cell.angle_beta   90.00
_cell.angle_gamma   90.00
#
_symmetry.space_group_name_H-M   'P 1'
#
loop_
_entity.id
_entity.type
_entity.pdbx_description
1 polymer ?
#
loop_
_entity_poly.entity_id
_entity_poly.type
_entity_poly.pdbx_seq_one_letter_code
_entity_poly.pdbx_strand_id
1 'polypeptide(L)'
;MKSLLSALEKGRLVQLPDAGKEKALELLSRLIEAIPDIGNRNDIMKSVVRREAESNTAIGHGVACPHCRSQAEGELQCAVGWSPAGIDYGAPDGGKVHLVIMYCIPDSQRNAYLKEISGLAKAITTSAGIESISSMSDIHGVRDRLLDWVSLVISAAMPESKARMIKLSARQAISAGIVAPAAPASVVASLRFIPFRLVAWPDGAIVLCADPELARSLESSDDLAGRFAAGLDLELPEYRVAVLAETAYAADRREYEAVAIRRPQ
;
A
#
# COMPACT_ATOMS: atom_id res chain seq x y z
N MET A 1 -9.94 7.23 11.39
CA MET A 1 -8.89 7.23 10.34
C MET A 1 -7.49 7.13 10.94
N LYS A 2 -7.35 6.40 12.06
CA LYS A 2 -6.05 6.07 12.64
C LYS A 2 -5.35 5.01 11.77
N SER A 3 -6.11 4.05 11.23
CA SER A 3 -5.52 2.99 10.41
C SER A 3 -5.03 3.52 9.06
N LEU A 4 -5.80 4.41 8.41
CA LEU A 4 -5.36 5.09 7.19
C LEU A 4 -4.13 5.97 7.44
N LEU A 5 -4.11 6.78 8.51
CA LEU A 5 -2.93 7.56 8.88
C LEU A 5 -1.69 6.68 9.08
N SER A 6 -1.83 5.60 9.86
CA SER A 6 -0.78 4.61 10.08
C SER A 6 -0.29 3.97 8.77
N ALA A 7 -1.18 3.72 7.81
CA ALA A 7 -0.80 3.22 6.48
C ALA A 7 0.07 4.21 5.72
N LEU A 8 -0.29 5.51 5.74
CA LEU A 8 0.46 6.56 5.07
C LEU A 8 1.83 6.79 5.73
N GLU A 9 1.89 6.82 7.07
CA GLU A 9 3.12 7.01 7.85
C GLU A 9 4.09 5.83 7.69
N LYS A 10 3.57 4.60 7.63
CA LYS A 10 4.37 3.37 7.52
C LYS A 10 4.63 2.95 6.07
N GLY A 11 4.40 3.83 5.09
CA GLY A 11 4.72 3.58 3.69
C GLY A 11 3.89 2.49 3.01
N ARG A 12 2.68 2.19 3.51
CA ARG A 12 1.72 1.26 2.88
C ARG A 12 0.79 1.94 1.87
N LEU A 13 1.27 3.01 1.25
CA LEU A 13 0.69 3.61 0.05
C LEU A 13 1.59 3.25 -1.12
N VAL A 14 1.02 2.59 -2.12
CA VAL A 14 1.74 2.17 -3.33
C VAL A 14 1.01 2.62 -4.59
N GLN A 15 1.76 2.79 -5.66
CA GLN A 15 1.17 2.88 -6.99
C GLN A 15 0.82 1.46 -7.48
N LEU A 16 -0.40 1.29 -7.97
CA LEU A 16 -0.89 0.03 -8.52
C LEU A 16 -0.45 -0.10 -9.99
N PRO A 17 -0.04 -1.30 -10.42
CA PRO A 17 0.20 -1.57 -11.83
C PRO A 17 -1.10 -1.48 -12.64
N ASP A 18 -1.00 -1.24 -13.94
CA ASP A 18 -2.14 -1.28 -14.86
C ASP A 18 -2.51 -2.74 -15.19
N ALA A 19 -3.02 -3.44 -14.17
CA ALA A 19 -3.24 -4.89 -14.19
C ALA A 19 -4.62 -5.29 -13.64
N GLY A 20 -5.57 -4.34 -13.61
CA GLY A 20 -6.95 -4.60 -13.23
C GLY A 20 -7.19 -4.84 -11.73
N LYS A 21 -8.42 -5.27 -11.42
CA LYS A 21 -8.95 -5.38 -10.05
C LYS A 21 -8.27 -6.48 -9.26
N GLU A 22 -8.12 -7.66 -9.85
CA GLU A 22 -7.58 -8.85 -9.19
C GLU A 22 -6.15 -8.61 -8.72
N LYS A 23 -5.32 -7.99 -9.57
CA LYS A 23 -3.93 -7.69 -9.23
C LYS A 23 -3.81 -6.63 -8.15
N ALA A 24 -4.69 -5.63 -8.16
CA ALA A 24 -4.76 -4.65 -7.09
C ALA A 24 -5.11 -5.30 -5.74
N LEU A 25 -6.08 -6.22 -5.72
CA LEU A 25 -6.45 -6.98 -4.52
C LEU A 25 -5.30 -7.86 -4.01
N GLU A 26 -4.62 -8.58 -4.91
CA GLU A 26 -3.48 -9.44 -4.58
C GLU A 26 -2.36 -8.63 -3.93
N LEU A 27 -1.95 -7.52 -4.55
CA LEU A 27 -0.88 -6.68 -4.06
C LEU A 27 -1.20 -6.13 -2.66
N LEU A 28 -2.38 -5.54 -2.49
CA LEU A 28 -2.76 -4.94 -1.22
C LEU A 28 -2.93 -5.99 -0.11
N SER A 29 -3.39 -7.19 -0.45
CA SER A 29 -3.46 -8.31 0.49
C SER A 29 -2.08 -8.68 1.01
N ARG A 30 -1.07 -8.78 0.12
CA ARG A 30 0.32 -9.04 0.53
C ARG A 30 0.90 -7.95 1.40
N LEU A 31 0.59 -6.68 1.14
CA LEU A 31 1.04 -5.57 2.00
C LEU A 31 0.47 -5.67 3.42
N ILE A 32 -0.76 -6.15 3.55
CA ILE A 32 -1.42 -6.38 4.84
C ILE A 32 -0.84 -7.63 5.52
N GLU A 33 -0.65 -8.73 4.80
CA GLU A 33 -0.06 -9.99 5.33
C GLU A 33 1.38 -9.81 5.81
N ALA A 34 2.13 -8.88 5.24
CA ALA A 34 3.48 -8.53 5.69
C ALA A 34 3.52 -7.78 7.03
N ILE A 35 2.37 -7.37 7.58
CA ILE A 35 2.30 -6.71 8.89
C ILE A 35 2.54 -7.78 9.98
N PRO A 36 3.56 -7.61 10.87
CA PRO A 36 3.98 -8.68 11.79
C PRO A 36 2.85 -9.19 12.69
N ASP A 37 1.96 -8.29 13.12
CA ASP A 37 0.88 -8.58 14.05
C ASP A 37 -0.33 -9.31 13.41
N ILE A 38 -0.41 -9.38 12.08
CA ILE A 38 -1.50 -10.10 11.39
C ILE A 38 -1.26 -11.62 11.37
N GLY A 39 0.01 -12.03 11.41
CA GLY A 39 0.43 -13.44 11.42
C GLY A 39 0.13 -14.19 10.12
N ASN A 40 0.88 -15.27 9.86
CA ASN A 40 0.69 -16.18 8.71
C ASN A 40 -0.63 -16.98 8.72
N ARG A 41 -1.61 -16.60 9.57
CA ARG A 41 -2.80 -17.41 9.85
C ARG A 41 -4.03 -17.01 9.02
N ASN A 42 -4.01 -15.87 8.36
CA ASN A 42 -5.13 -15.45 7.51
C ASN A 42 -4.69 -15.36 6.06
N ASP A 43 -5.40 -16.10 5.21
CA ASP A 43 -5.39 -15.88 3.77
C ASP A 43 -6.26 -14.64 3.48
N ILE A 44 -5.63 -13.47 3.56
CA ILE A 44 -6.29 -12.16 3.41
C ILE A 44 -6.85 -12.09 1.99
N MET A 45 -6.06 -12.50 1.00
CA MET A 45 -6.46 -12.50 -0.40
C MET A 45 -7.73 -13.32 -0.62
N LYS A 46 -7.77 -14.60 -0.21
CA LYS A 46 -8.99 -15.42 -0.36
C LYS A 46 -10.20 -14.80 0.34
N SER A 47 -10.00 -14.23 1.53
CA SER A 47 -11.08 -13.64 2.31
C SER A 47 -11.65 -12.38 1.65
N VAL A 48 -10.78 -11.53 1.10
CA VAL A 48 -11.15 -10.33 0.36
C VAL A 48 -11.86 -10.69 -0.95
N VAL A 49 -11.30 -11.62 -1.73
CA VAL A 49 -11.91 -12.06 -3.01
C VAL A 49 -13.30 -12.65 -2.79
N ARG A 50 -13.48 -13.49 -1.75
CA ARG A 50 -14.80 -14.01 -1.39
C ARG A 50 -15.78 -12.88 -1.08
N ARG A 51 -15.37 -11.89 -0.28
CA ARG A 51 -16.20 -10.73 0.07
C ARG A 51 -16.57 -9.89 -1.15
N GLU A 52 -15.62 -9.72 -2.07
CA GLU A 52 -15.77 -8.96 -3.30
C GLU A 52 -16.74 -9.63 -4.28
N ALA A 53 -16.72 -10.97 -4.35
CA ALA A 53 -17.64 -11.75 -5.16
C ALA A 53 -19.09 -11.71 -4.63
N GLU A 54 -19.28 -11.57 -3.32
CA GLU A 54 -20.61 -11.39 -2.72
C GLU A 54 -21.21 -10.01 -3.02
N SER A 55 -20.38 -8.97 -3.00
CA SER A 55 -20.77 -7.61 -3.37
C SER A 55 -19.54 -6.80 -3.72
N ASN A 56 -19.64 -6.05 -4.81
CA ASN A 56 -18.65 -5.06 -5.18
C ASN A 56 -18.40 -4.09 -4.01
N THR A 57 -17.13 -3.80 -3.73
CA THR A 57 -16.72 -2.89 -2.65
C THR A 57 -16.33 -1.49 -3.13
N ALA A 58 -16.53 -1.19 -4.42
CA ALA A 58 -16.53 0.18 -4.91
C ALA A 58 -17.65 0.98 -4.25
N ILE A 59 -17.30 2.12 -3.65
CA ILE A 59 -18.24 3.04 -2.99
C ILE A 59 -18.65 4.21 -3.90
N GLY A 60 -18.17 4.21 -5.14
CA GLY A 60 -18.29 5.33 -6.09
C GLY A 60 -17.22 6.40 -5.84
N HIS A 61 -17.31 7.49 -6.61
CA HIS A 61 -16.39 8.63 -6.55
C HIS A 61 -14.92 8.22 -6.71
N GLY A 62 -14.66 7.20 -7.54
CA GLY A 62 -13.32 6.69 -7.82
C GLY A 62 -12.60 6.02 -6.65
N VAL A 63 -13.33 5.53 -5.64
CA VAL A 63 -12.78 4.82 -4.49
C VAL A 63 -13.41 3.44 -4.31
N ALA A 64 -12.59 2.45 -3.97
CA ALA A 64 -13.02 1.14 -3.49
C ALA A 64 -12.45 0.82 -2.11
N CYS A 65 -13.23 0.10 -1.31
CA CYS A 65 -12.88 -0.27 0.07
C CYS A 65 -12.98 -1.78 0.30
N PRO A 66 -12.16 -2.60 -0.38
CA PRO A 66 -12.13 -4.04 -0.16
C PRO A 66 -11.72 -4.34 1.29
N HIS A 67 -12.32 -5.36 1.88
CA HIS A 67 -12.09 -5.65 3.29
C HIS A 67 -12.31 -7.12 3.62
N CYS A 68 -11.62 -7.59 4.66
CA CYS A 68 -11.85 -8.89 5.26
C CYS A 68 -11.90 -8.78 6.79
N ARG A 69 -12.54 -9.78 7.43
CA ARG A 69 -12.45 -9.97 8.87
C ARG A 69 -11.25 -10.85 9.21
N SER A 70 -10.69 -10.62 10.38
CA SER A 70 -9.53 -11.31 10.90
C SER A 70 -9.79 -11.74 12.34
N GLN A 71 -9.45 -12.99 12.65
CA GLN A 71 -9.40 -13.48 14.03
C GLN A 71 -8.14 -13.02 14.78
N ALA A 72 -7.21 -12.34 14.10
CA ALA A 72 -6.05 -11.76 14.75
C ALA A 72 -6.50 -10.66 15.73
N GLU A 73 -5.83 -10.61 16.87
CA GLU A 73 -6.02 -9.55 17.84
C GLU A 73 -5.27 -8.27 17.39
N GLY A 74 -5.65 -7.12 17.97
CA GLY A 74 -4.93 -5.86 17.79
C GLY A 74 -5.70 -4.78 17.04
N GLU A 75 -4.96 -3.98 16.28
CA GLU A 75 -5.47 -2.76 15.65
C GLU A 75 -5.98 -3.02 14.23
N LEU A 76 -6.96 -2.22 13.80
CA LEU A 76 -7.43 -2.18 12.41
C LEU A 76 -6.24 -1.86 11.48
N GLN A 77 -6.01 -2.71 10.47
CA GLN A 77 -4.93 -2.51 9.50
C GLN A 77 -5.46 -2.04 8.16
N CYS A 78 -4.64 -1.26 7.45
CA CYS A 78 -4.97 -0.63 6.19
C CYS A 78 -3.75 -0.62 5.24
N ALA A 79 -4.03 -0.82 3.96
CA ALA A 79 -3.11 -0.60 2.85
C ALA A 79 -3.82 0.19 1.74
N VAL A 80 -3.09 1.07 1.06
CA VAL A 80 -3.65 1.96 0.04
C VAL A 80 -2.95 1.74 -1.29
N GLY A 81 -3.73 1.49 -2.33
CA GLY A 81 -3.28 1.45 -3.71
C GLY A 81 -3.82 2.63 -4.49
N TRP A 82 -2.96 3.27 -5.26
CA TRP A 82 -3.32 4.34 -6.17
C TRP A 82 -3.07 3.94 -7.62
N SER A 83 -4.09 4.04 -8.47
CA SER A 83 -3.97 3.84 -9.92
C SER A 83 -4.17 5.18 -10.65
N PRO A 84 -3.12 5.73 -11.29
CA PRO A 84 -3.25 6.94 -12.11
C PRO A 84 -4.22 6.72 -13.28
N ALA A 85 -4.13 5.57 -13.95
CA ALA A 85 -4.96 5.21 -15.10
C ALA A 85 -6.41 4.88 -14.71
N GLY A 86 -6.64 4.56 -13.44
CA GLY A 86 -7.91 4.09 -12.89
C GLY A 86 -8.22 2.65 -13.30
N ILE A 87 -8.80 1.90 -12.38
CA ILE A 87 -9.16 0.49 -12.52
C ILE A 87 -10.63 0.41 -12.89
N ASP A 88 -10.97 -0.41 -13.89
CA ASP A 88 -12.36 -0.85 -14.07
C ASP A 88 -12.72 -1.80 -12.93
N TYR A 89 -13.44 -1.25 -11.95
CA TYR A 89 -13.79 -1.95 -10.72
C TYR A 89 -15.26 -2.36 -10.69
N GLY A 90 -16.06 -1.96 -11.69
CA GLY A 90 -17.52 -2.10 -11.68
C GLY A 90 -18.22 -1.19 -10.65
N ALA A 91 -17.76 0.06 -10.50
CA ALA A 91 -18.33 0.99 -9.54
C ALA A 91 -19.81 1.31 -9.84
N PRO A 92 -20.66 1.54 -8.82
CA PRO A 92 -22.09 1.79 -9.02
C PRO A 92 -22.41 3.04 -9.86
N ASP A 93 -21.49 4.00 -9.90
CA ASP A 93 -21.58 5.23 -10.68
C ASP A 93 -20.99 5.09 -12.10
N GLY A 94 -20.49 3.90 -12.46
CA GLY A 94 -19.83 3.62 -13.74
C GLY A 94 -18.43 4.21 -13.87
N GLY A 95 -17.91 4.85 -12.83
CA GLY A 95 -16.58 5.48 -12.83
C GLY A 95 -15.44 4.47 -12.64
N LYS A 96 -14.24 4.87 -13.08
CA LYS A 96 -13.00 4.15 -12.74
C LYS A 96 -12.60 4.40 -11.28
N VAL A 97 -12.02 3.39 -10.64
CA VAL A 97 -11.46 3.50 -9.29
C VAL A 97 -9.99 3.89 -9.36
N HIS A 98 -9.64 5.03 -8.78
CA HIS A 98 -8.27 5.52 -8.68
C HIS A 98 -7.62 5.21 -7.32
N LEU A 99 -8.42 5.00 -6.28
CA LEU A 99 -7.94 4.61 -4.95
C LEU A 99 -8.61 3.33 -4.47
N VAL A 100 -7.79 2.35 -4.08
CA VAL A 100 -8.23 1.12 -3.44
C VAL A 100 -7.69 1.14 -2.02
N ILE A 101 -8.57 1.28 -1.02
CA ILE A 101 -8.20 1.36 0.39
C ILE A 101 -8.65 0.05 1.05
N MET A 102 -7.70 -0.88 1.21
CA MET A 102 -7.99 -2.20 1.73
C MET A 102 -7.91 -2.24 3.26
N TYR A 103 -8.88 -2.88 3.91
CA TYR A 103 -8.92 -3.04 5.37
C TYR A 103 -8.89 -4.51 5.80
N CYS A 104 -8.06 -4.81 6.80
CA CYS A 104 -8.14 -6.06 7.55
C CYS A 104 -8.65 -5.75 8.96
N ILE A 105 -9.80 -6.34 9.31
CA ILE A 105 -10.61 -5.93 10.45
C ILE A 105 -10.57 -7.02 11.53
N PRO A 106 -9.81 -6.83 12.62
CA PRO A 106 -9.99 -7.62 13.84
C PRO A 106 -11.43 -7.58 14.33
N ASP A 107 -11.95 -8.67 14.90
CA ASP A 107 -13.34 -8.73 15.38
C ASP A 107 -13.68 -7.62 16.38
N SER A 108 -12.72 -7.23 17.22
CA SER A 108 -12.84 -6.13 18.20
C SER A 108 -12.92 -4.73 17.56
N GLN A 109 -12.53 -4.59 16.29
CA GLN A 109 -12.35 -3.30 15.61
C GLN A 109 -13.45 -2.95 14.60
N ARG A 110 -14.57 -3.71 14.58
CA ARG A 110 -15.71 -3.45 13.67
C ARG A 110 -16.20 -2.00 13.73
N ASN A 111 -16.36 -1.44 14.93
CA ASN A 111 -16.84 -0.06 15.10
C ASN A 111 -15.80 0.97 14.65
N ALA A 112 -14.51 0.68 14.82
CA ALA A 112 -13.45 1.56 14.33
C ALA A 112 -13.46 1.60 12.80
N TYR A 113 -13.59 0.46 12.14
CA TYR A 113 -13.72 0.34 10.69
C TYR A 113 -14.88 1.18 10.14
N LEU A 114 -16.09 1.02 10.69
CA LEU A 114 -17.27 1.78 10.23
C LEU A 114 -17.07 3.29 10.37
N LYS A 115 -16.41 3.74 11.45
CA LYS A 115 -16.04 5.16 11.63
C LYS A 115 -15.03 5.63 10.59
N GLU A 116 -14.08 4.78 10.18
CA GLU A 116 -13.10 5.15 9.14
C GLU A 116 -13.75 5.30 7.78
N ILE A 117 -14.59 4.35 7.36
CA ILE A 117 -15.30 4.41 6.08
C ILE A 117 -16.25 5.61 6.03
N SER A 118 -16.99 5.88 7.10
CA SER A 118 -17.86 7.06 7.17
C SER A 118 -17.05 8.36 7.05
N GLY A 119 -15.91 8.44 7.72
CA GLY A 119 -15.00 9.57 7.61
C GLY A 119 -14.45 9.75 6.20
N LEU A 120 -14.02 8.66 5.57
CA LEU A 120 -13.51 8.65 4.21
C LEU A 120 -14.57 9.14 3.21
N ALA A 121 -15.79 8.61 3.26
CA ALA A 121 -16.90 9.04 2.41
C ALA A 121 -17.19 10.54 2.56
N LYS A 122 -17.14 11.06 3.80
CA LYS A 122 -17.29 12.50 4.07
C LYS A 122 -16.12 13.31 3.49
N ALA A 123 -14.89 12.83 3.61
CA ALA A 123 -13.72 13.53 3.09
C ALA A 123 -13.73 13.62 1.56
N ILE A 124 -14.16 12.54 0.89
CA ILE A 124 -14.30 12.49 -0.57
C ILE A 124 -15.32 13.55 -1.03
N THR A 125 -16.48 13.60 -0.39
CA THR A 125 -17.59 14.51 -0.76
C THR A 125 -17.35 15.98 -0.38
N THR A 126 -16.60 16.25 0.68
CA THR A 126 -16.38 17.62 1.19
C THR A 126 -15.15 18.30 0.56
N SER A 127 -14.25 17.53 -0.03
CA SER A 127 -13.02 18.06 -0.63
C SER A 127 -13.15 18.19 -2.15
N ALA A 128 -12.09 18.57 -2.86
CA ALA A 128 -12.04 18.58 -4.34
C ALA A 128 -12.16 17.16 -4.99
N GLY A 129 -12.73 16.20 -4.26
CA GLY A 129 -12.99 14.85 -4.72
C GLY A 129 -11.75 14.09 -5.18
N ILE A 130 -12.03 13.02 -5.94
CA ILE A 130 -11.03 12.17 -6.56
C ILE A 130 -10.35 12.85 -7.77
N GLU A 131 -10.96 13.88 -8.36
CA GLU A 131 -10.43 14.60 -9.53
C GLU A 131 -9.02 15.11 -9.28
N SER A 132 -8.80 15.66 -8.08
CA SER A 132 -7.48 16.12 -7.64
C SER A 132 -6.42 14.99 -7.57
N ILE A 133 -6.84 13.74 -7.38
CA ILE A 133 -5.96 12.55 -7.27
C ILE A 133 -5.79 11.86 -8.62
N SER A 134 -6.82 11.84 -9.47
CA SER A 134 -6.75 11.24 -10.80
C SER A 134 -5.81 11.97 -11.75
N SER A 135 -5.57 13.27 -11.54
CA SER A 135 -4.62 14.06 -12.34
C SER A 135 -3.20 14.07 -11.80
N MET A 136 -2.92 13.41 -10.67
CA MET A 136 -1.58 13.37 -10.10
C MET A 136 -0.67 12.44 -10.89
N SER A 137 0.62 12.77 -10.94
CA SER A 137 1.66 11.96 -11.59
C SER A 137 2.66 11.37 -10.60
N ASP A 138 2.51 11.68 -9.31
CA ASP A 138 3.44 11.27 -8.27
C ASP A 138 2.71 10.86 -6.98
N ILE A 139 3.20 9.78 -6.37
CA ILE A 139 2.68 9.19 -5.15
C ILE A 139 2.81 10.12 -3.94
N HIS A 140 3.78 11.04 -3.93
CA HIS A 140 3.91 12.02 -2.86
C HIS A 140 2.73 12.99 -2.83
N GLY A 141 2.29 13.49 -3.99
CA GLY A 141 1.10 14.33 -4.09
C GLY A 141 -0.16 13.61 -3.61
N VAL A 142 -0.29 12.33 -3.96
CA VAL A 142 -1.41 11.49 -3.51
C VAL A 142 -1.38 11.32 -2.00
N ARG A 143 -0.20 11.08 -1.42
CA ARG A 143 -0.02 10.98 0.03
C ARG A 143 -0.47 12.27 0.74
N ASP A 144 0.01 13.42 0.28
CA ASP A 144 -0.34 14.72 0.86
C ASP A 144 -1.85 14.96 0.83
N ARG A 145 -2.49 14.58 -0.29
CA ARG A 145 -3.93 14.70 -0.44
C ARG A 145 -4.72 13.82 0.52
N LEU A 146 -4.28 12.57 0.71
CA LEU A 146 -4.87 11.64 1.67
C LEU A 146 -4.65 12.11 3.12
N LEU A 147 -3.50 12.74 3.42
CA LEU A 147 -3.25 13.36 4.72
C LEU A 147 -4.18 14.56 4.97
N ASP A 148 -4.48 15.36 3.95
CA ASP A 148 -5.49 16.42 4.06
C ASP A 148 -6.88 15.86 4.35
N TRP A 149 -7.27 14.74 3.72
CA TRP A 149 -8.52 14.03 4.02
C TRP A 149 -8.57 13.56 5.48
N VAL A 150 -7.47 12.96 5.94
CA VAL A 150 -7.33 12.53 7.34
C VAL A 150 -7.48 13.73 8.28
N SER A 151 -6.80 14.84 7.99
CA SER A 151 -6.85 16.06 8.78
C SER A 151 -8.25 16.67 8.81
N LEU A 152 -8.96 16.70 7.68
CA LEU A 152 -10.31 17.23 7.57
C LEU A 152 -11.28 16.50 8.52
N VAL A 153 -11.21 15.17 8.56
CA VAL A 153 -12.11 14.37 9.39
C VAL A 153 -11.72 14.41 10.86
N ILE A 154 -10.43 14.43 11.19
CA ILE A 154 -9.98 14.62 12.59
C ILE A 154 -10.43 15.99 13.10
N SER A 155 -10.31 17.04 12.28
CA SER A 155 -10.74 18.40 12.63
C SER A 155 -12.25 18.53 12.75
N ALA A 156 -13.02 17.79 11.95
CA ALA A 156 -14.47 17.76 12.09
C ALA A 156 -14.94 17.03 13.36
N ALA A 157 -14.07 16.23 13.99
CA ALA A 157 -14.38 15.46 15.20
C ALA A 157 -13.85 16.10 16.50
N MET A 158 -12.98 17.13 16.43
CA MET A 158 -12.33 17.78 17.59
C MET A 158 -12.17 19.30 17.41
N PRO A 159 -12.10 20.12 18.49
CA PRO A 159 -11.86 21.56 18.40
C PRO A 159 -10.55 21.89 17.65
N GLU A 160 -10.57 22.92 16.78
CA GLU A 160 -9.49 23.29 15.84
C GLU A 160 -8.09 23.33 16.45
N SER A 161 -7.97 23.73 17.72
CA SER A 161 -6.71 23.86 18.45
C SER A 161 -5.95 22.53 18.56
N LYS A 162 -6.64 21.40 18.76
CA LYS A 162 -6.01 20.07 18.84
C LYS A 162 -5.67 19.51 17.46
N ALA A 163 -6.49 19.82 16.46
CA ALA A 163 -6.25 19.39 15.08
C ALA A 163 -5.03 20.11 14.46
N ARG A 164 -4.86 21.41 14.74
CA ARG A 164 -3.66 22.17 14.34
C ARG A 164 -2.39 21.62 14.99
N MET A 165 -2.46 21.17 16.24
CA MET A 165 -1.32 20.57 16.94
C MET A 165 -0.89 19.26 16.27
N ILE A 166 -1.82 18.34 15.98
CA ILE A 166 -1.53 17.10 15.23
C ILE A 166 -0.97 17.43 13.84
N LYS A 167 -1.53 18.45 13.15
CA LYS A 167 -1.05 18.90 11.83
C LYS A 167 0.38 19.45 11.90
N LEU A 168 0.71 20.22 12.94
CA LEU A 168 2.06 20.75 13.14
C LEU A 168 3.03 19.63 13.49
N SER A 169 2.65 18.68 14.36
CA SER A 169 3.46 17.52 14.72
C SER A 169 3.72 16.59 13.54
N ALA A 170 2.69 16.27 12.74
CA ALA A 170 2.84 15.47 11.53
C ALA A 170 3.71 16.18 10.49
N ARG A 171 3.52 17.49 10.28
CA ARG A 171 4.38 18.27 9.37
C ARG A 171 5.81 18.46 9.88
N GLN A 172 6.02 18.61 11.18
CA GLN A 172 7.35 18.78 11.80
C GLN A 172 8.13 17.47 11.86
N ALA A 173 7.47 16.34 12.09
CA ALA A 173 8.10 15.03 11.95
C ALA A 173 8.60 14.79 10.50
N ILE A 174 7.93 15.39 9.51
CA ILE A 174 8.29 15.31 8.10
C ILE A 174 9.35 16.37 7.71
N SER A 175 9.27 17.59 8.23
CA SER A 175 10.25 18.66 7.94
C SER A 175 11.60 18.44 8.63
N ALA A 176 11.66 17.64 9.70
CA ALA A 176 12.90 17.20 10.33
C ALA A 176 13.71 16.23 9.45
N GLY A 177 13.21 15.86 8.27
CA GLY A 177 13.86 14.98 7.29
C GLY A 177 14.79 15.65 6.28
N ILE A 178 15.36 16.84 6.53
CA ILE A 178 16.44 17.41 5.69
C ILE A 178 17.65 17.80 6.57
N VAL A 179 18.64 16.90 6.57
CA VAL A 179 20.07 17.00 6.94
C VAL A 179 20.41 17.62 8.31
N ALA A 180 20.61 16.77 9.33
CA ALA A 180 21.39 17.08 10.53
C ALA A 180 22.06 15.79 11.06
N PRO A 181 23.24 15.88 11.72
CA PRO A 181 24.20 14.80 11.84
C PRO A 181 23.73 13.70 12.79
N ALA A 182 24.32 12.51 12.61
CA ALA A 182 24.05 11.29 13.37
C ALA A 182 23.97 11.54 14.88
N ALA A 183 22.75 11.41 15.41
CA ALA A 183 22.47 11.21 16.83
C ALA A 183 21.59 9.96 16.97
N PRO A 184 21.72 9.22 18.07
CA PRO A 184 21.52 7.77 18.07
C PRO A 184 20.05 7.43 17.87
N ALA A 185 19.79 6.57 16.88
CA ALA A 185 18.47 6.03 16.60
C ALA A 185 17.97 5.23 17.80
N SER A 186 16.85 5.64 18.39
CA SER A 186 15.97 4.70 19.06
C SER A 186 15.36 3.82 17.97
N VAL A 187 15.79 2.55 17.95
CA VAL A 187 15.36 1.54 16.97
C VAL A 187 13.90 1.17 17.27
N VAL A 188 12.97 1.84 16.60
CA VAL A 188 11.65 1.29 16.33
C VAL A 188 11.71 0.82 14.88
N ALA A 189 11.86 -0.50 14.71
CA ALA A 189 12.09 -1.10 13.41
C ALA A 189 10.83 -0.95 12.53
N SER A 190 10.88 0.03 11.61
CA SER A 190 9.84 0.29 10.64
C SER A 190 10.09 -0.57 9.40
N LEU A 191 9.09 -1.35 8.98
CA LEU A 191 9.14 -2.09 7.72
C LEU A 191 9.31 -1.10 6.56
N ARG A 192 10.39 -1.27 5.79
CA ARG A 192 10.63 -0.49 4.56
C ARG A 192 10.21 -1.30 3.35
N PHE A 193 9.30 -0.74 2.55
CA PHE A 193 8.89 -1.27 1.25
C PHE A 193 9.69 -0.57 0.16
N ILE A 194 10.39 -1.34 -0.66
CA ILE A 194 11.27 -0.84 -1.73
C ILE A 194 10.79 -1.43 -3.06
N PRO A 195 10.07 -0.66 -3.89
CA PRO A 195 9.67 -1.13 -5.21
C PRO A 195 10.87 -1.21 -6.15
N PHE A 196 10.90 -2.23 -7.01
CA PHE A 196 11.89 -2.39 -8.06
C PHE A 196 11.31 -3.12 -9.26
N ARG A 197 12.02 -3.05 -10.38
CA ARG A 197 11.74 -3.87 -11.57
C ARG A 197 12.90 -4.82 -11.82
N LEU A 198 12.59 -5.98 -12.37
CA LEU A 198 13.57 -6.97 -12.82
C LEU A 198 13.28 -7.33 -14.26
N VAL A 199 14.26 -7.25 -15.14
CA VAL A 199 14.16 -7.82 -16.49
C VAL A 199 15.02 -9.06 -16.55
N ALA A 200 14.42 -10.22 -16.75
CA ALA A 200 15.09 -11.51 -16.82
C ALA A 200 14.99 -12.12 -18.23
N TRP A 201 16.00 -12.90 -18.59
CA TRP A 201 16.09 -13.74 -19.78
C TRP A 201 16.83 -15.04 -19.41
N PRO A 202 16.90 -16.06 -20.30
CA PRO A 202 17.43 -17.37 -19.93
C PRO A 202 18.81 -17.38 -19.26
N ASP A 203 19.69 -16.45 -19.66
CA ASP A 203 21.09 -16.41 -19.22
C ASP A 203 21.43 -15.19 -18.34
N GLY A 204 20.43 -14.47 -17.81
CA GLY A 204 20.72 -13.32 -16.97
C GLY A 204 19.51 -12.49 -16.57
N ALA A 205 19.78 -11.49 -15.73
CA ALA A 205 18.77 -10.52 -15.31
C ALA A 205 19.41 -9.14 -15.04
N ILE A 206 18.60 -8.08 -15.15
CA ILE A 206 18.94 -6.72 -14.76
C ILE A 206 17.93 -6.24 -13.71
N VAL A 207 18.45 -5.73 -12.60
CA VAL A 207 17.66 -5.15 -11.51
C VAL A 207 17.61 -3.63 -11.69
N LEU A 208 16.41 -3.07 -11.75
CA LEU A 208 16.13 -1.64 -11.79
C LEU A 208 15.58 -1.23 -10.42
N CYS A 209 16.50 -0.88 -9.51
CA CYS A 209 16.19 -0.51 -8.13
C CYS A 209 16.91 0.78 -7.74
N ALA A 210 16.21 1.70 -7.05
CA ALA A 210 16.81 2.92 -6.53
C ALA A 210 17.62 2.70 -5.22
N ASP A 211 17.35 1.60 -4.51
CA ASP A 211 18.07 1.24 -3.29
C ASP A 211 19.32 0.39 -3.64
N PRO A 212 20.53 0.91 -3.37
CA PRO A 212 21.78 0.25 -3.76
C PRO A 212 22.13 -0.96 -2.89
N GLU A 213 21.57 -1.10 -1.68
CA GLU A 213 21.76 -2.31 -0.86
C GLU A 213 20.93 -3.46 -1.42
N LEU A 214 19.66 -3.19 -1.70
CA LEU A 214 18.77 -4.17 -2.32
C LEU A 214 19.26 -4.57 -3.72
N ALA A 215 19.67 -3.61 -4.55
CA ALA A 215 20.20 -3.90 -5.88
C ALA A 215 21.37 -4.89 -5.82
N ARG A 216 22.38 -4.60 -4.98
CA ARG A 216 23.52 -5.50 -4.76
C ARG A 216 23.10 -6.87 -4.23
N SER A 217 22.17 -6.92 -3.27
CA SER A 217 21.69 -8.19 -2.72
C SER A 217 20.96 -9.06 -3.74
N LEU A 218 20.21 -8.45 -4.66
CA LEU A 218 19.52 -9.15 -5.74
C LEU A 218 20.51 -9.61 -6.81
N GLU A 219 21.41 -8.73 -7.25
CA GLU A 219 22.43 -9.03 -8.25
C GLU A 219 23.45 -10.07 -7.79
N SER A 220 23.69 -10.19 -6.48
CA SER A 220 24.52 -11.25 -5.91
C SER A 220 23.81 -12.60 -5.76
N SER A 221 22.51 -12.69 -6.06
CA SER A 221 21.78 -13.95 -5.98
C SER A 221 22.09 -14.83 -7.20
N ASP A 222 22.47 -16.08 -6.94
CA ASP A 222 22.52 -17.10 -7.98
C ASP A 222 21.13 -17.32 -8.59
N ASP A 223 21.11 -17.53 -9.90
CA ASP A 223 19.92 -17.84 -10.70
C ASP A 223 18.69 -16.95 -10.41
N LEU A 224 18.91 -15.64 -10.33
CA LEU A 224 17.84 -14.68 -10.07
C LEU A 224 16.68 -14.81 -11.07
N ALA A 225 17.00 -15.04 -12.35
CA ALA A 225 16.01 -15.25 -13.41
C ALA A 225 15.13 -16.48 -13.15
N GLY A 226 15.73 -17.63 -12.84
CA GLY A 226 15.00 -18.87 -12.53
C GLY A 226 14.15 -18.76 -11.26
N ARG A 227 14.66 -18.06 -10.23
CA ARG A 227 13.92 -17.85 -8.96
C ARG A 227 12.65 -17.03 -9.16
N PHE A 228 12.69 -16.00 -9.98
CA PHE A 228 11.49 -15.22 -10.32
C PHE A 228 10.53 -15.99 -11.24
N ALA A 229 11.06 -16.75 -12.20
CA ALA A 229 10.25 -17.60 -13.08
C ALA A 229 9.50 -18.71 -12.33
N ALA A 230 10.04 -19.18 -11.19
CA ALA A 230 9.40 -20.16 -10.33
C ALA A 230 8.24 -19.59 -9.48
N GLY A 231 8.01 -18.27 -9.50
CA GLY A 231 6.90 -17.63 -8.79
C GLY A 231 6.99 -17.70 -7.26
N LEU A 232 8.18 -17.95 -6.71
CA LEU A 232 8.40 -18.04 -5.28
C LEU A 232 8.65 -16.65 -4.68
N ASP A 233 8.03 -16.36 -3.54
CA ASP A 233 8.43 -15.25 -2.67
C ASP A 233 9.93 -15.41 -2.37
N LEU A 234 10.75 -14.47 -2.85
CA LEU A 234 12.19 -14.55 -2.68
C LEU A 234 12.55 -14.11 -1.26
N GLU A 235 13.00 -15.05 -0.45
CA GLU A 235 13.62 -14.76 0.84
C GLU A 235 15.10 -14.44 0.61
N LEU A 236 15.46 -13.19 0.88
CA LEU A 236 16.84 -12.71 1.01
C LEU A 236 17.16 -12.53 2.50
N PRO A 237 18.44 -12.46 2.90
CA PRO A 237 18.83 -12.35 4.30
C PRO A 237 18.12 -11.20 5.04
N GLU A 238 18.07 -10.02 4.42
CA GLU A 238 17.47 -8.81 4.98
C GLU A 238 16.10 -8.45 4.39
N TYR A 239 15.68 -9.11 3.32
CA TYR A 239 14.49 -8.71 2.56
C TYR A 239 13.59 -9.90 2.27
N ARG A 240 12.27 -9.67 2.34
CA ARG A 240 11.28 -10.54 1.71
C ARG A 240 10.80 -9.88 0.43
N VAL A 241 10.90 -10.56 -0.70
CA VAL A 241 10.53 -10.02 -2.01
C VAL A 241 9.20 -10.63 -2.46
N ALA A 242 8.30 -9.77 -2.93
CA ALA A 242 7.03 -10.16 -3.51
C ALA A 242 6.90 -9.65 -4.95
N VAL A 243 6.55 -10.53 -5.89
CA VAL A 243 6.35 -10.19 -7.31
C VAL A 243 4.96 -9.60 -7.52
N LEU A 244 4.91 -8.33 -7.87
CA LEU A 244 3.71 -7.53 -8.07
C LEU A 244 3.07 -7.65 -9.45
N ALA A 245 3.83 -7.94 -10.50
CA ALA A 245 3.33 -8.19 -11.85
C ALA A 245 4.40 -8.89 -12.68
N GLU A 246 3.97 -9.56 -13.75
CA GLU A 246 4.86 -10.17 -14.74
C GLU A 246 4.36 -9.82 -16.15
N THR A 247 5.26 -9.35 -17.00
CA THR A 247 5.01 -9.07 -18.41
C THR A 247 5.99 -9.88 -19.26
N ALA A 248 5.47 -10.72 -20.15
CA ALA A 248 6.29 -11.48 -21.09
C ALA A 248 6.52 -10.68 -22.39
N TYR A 249 7.75 -10.74 -22.89
CA TYR A 249 8.20 -10.10 -24.13
C TYR A 249 8.81 -11.16 -25.07
N ALA A 250 9.08 -10.76 -26.32
CA ALA A 250 9.75 -11.62 -27.30
C ALA A 250 11.14 -12.08 -26.81
N ALA A 251 11.61 -13.21 -27.36
CA ALA A 251 12.89 -13.84 -27.03
C ALA A 251 13.03 -14.25 -25.55
N ASP A 252 11.94 -14.80 -24.97
CA ASP A 252 11.89 -15.34 -23.60
C ASP A 252 12.31 -14.34 -22.51
N ARG A 253 12.07 -13.05 -22.78
CA ARG A 253 12.30 -11.98 -21.80
C ARG A 253 11.06 -11.77 -20.96
N ARG A 254 11.25 -11.60 -19.66
CA ARG A 254 10.18 -11.30 -18.70
C ARG A 254 10.56 -10.10 -17.87
N GLU A 255 9.63 -9.18 -17.74
CA GLU A 255 9.71 -8.09 -16.78
C GLU A 255 8.88 -8.44 -15.56
N TYR A 256 9.47 -8.32 -14.38
CA TYR A 256 8.79 -8.45 -13.11
C TYR A 256 8.76 -7.10 -12.42
N GLU A 257 7.58 -6.67 -12.02
CA GLU A 257 7.43 -5.61 -11.03
C GLU A 257 7.43 -6.27 -9.66
N ALA A 258 8.20 -5.76 -8.71
CA ALA A 258 8.34 -6.39 -7.40
C ALA A 258 8.51 -5.36 -6.28
N VAL A 259 8.23 -5.78 -5.05
CA VAL A 259 8.51 -5.01 -3.84
C VAL A 259 9.33 -5.84 -2.88
N ALA A 260 10.43 -5.28 -2.40
CA ALA A 260 11.21 -5.85 -1.31
C ALA A 260 10.78 -5.21 0.01
N ILE A 261 10.63 -6.05 1.03
CA ILE A 261 10.21 -5.67 2.37
C ILE A 261 11.40 -5.92 3.28
N ARG A 262 12.05 -4.85 3.74
CA ARG A 262 13.19 -4.96 4.67
C ARG A 262 12.69 -5.46 6.02
N ARG A 263 13.27 -6.56 6.51
CA ARG A 263 12.93 -7.11 7.82
C ARG A 263 13.37 -6.13 8.93
N PRO A 264 12.58 -5.99 9.99
CA PRO A 264 12.99 -5.21 11.15
C PRO A 264 14.19 -5.89 11.81
N GLN A 265 15.28 -5.14 12.05
CA GLN A 265 16.42 -5.59 12.86
C GLN A 265 16.06 -5.59 14.35
#